data_AF-A0A3D3SCJ6-F1
#
_entry.id   AF-A0A3D3SCJ6-F1
#
_cell.length_a   1.000
_cell.length_b   1.000
_cell.length_c   1.000
_cell.angle_alpha   90.00
_cell.angle_beta   90.00
_cell.angle_gamma   90.00
#
_symmetry.space_group_name_H-M   'P 1'
#
loop_
_entity.id
_entity.type
_entity.pdbx_description
1 polymer ?
#
loop_
_entity_poly.entity_id
_entity_poly.type
_entity_poly.pdbx_seq_one_letter_code
_entity_poly.pdbx_strand_id
1 'polypeptide(L)'
;MDLNYIILMKKWEKMILESRTPEDYVERSLRSKLLPSEKAKLARQWMEATGFTKAEILFARNRNPFWKKKKMEGAEERTRRRLDMHDYSRGQTVQWTKERLQEFLELNKKDSAGKYLYKDWELASHFDTSIPSIQYLRRKYLRVRELLGPKARKEKIVEYMGSSEMVLTSGGPRKGR
;
A
#
# COMPACT_ATOMS: atom_id res chain seq x y z
N MET A 1 13.38 35.77 -20.43
CA MET A 1 12.50 34.70 -20.96
C MET A 1 12.41 34.89 -22.47
N ASP A 2 12.62 33.83 -23.24
CA ASP A 2 12.55 33.85 -24.72
C ASP A 2 11.10 34.11 -25.19
N LEU A 3 10.93 34.90 -26.25
CA LEU A 3 9.63 35.18 -26.87
C LEU A 3 8.91 33.90 -27.30
N ASN A 4 9.66 32.91 -27.80
CA ASN A 4 9.12 31.61 -28.20
C ASN A 4 8.57 30.83 -27.00
N TYR A 5 9.19 30.97 -25.83
CA TYR A 5 8.73 30.36 -24.59
C TYR A 5 7.38 30.96 -24.15
N ILE A 6 7.24 32.28 -24.21
CA ILE A 6 5.99 32.99 -23.83
C ILE A 6 4.83 32.60 -24.76
N ILE A 7 5.07 32.50 -26.07
CA ILE A 7 4.05 32.09 -27.04
C ILE A 7 3.60 30.64 -26.79
N LEU A 8 4.55 29.73 -26.57
CA LEU A 8 4.27 28.33 -26.28
C LEU A 8 3.51 28.18 -24.95
N MET A 9 3.88 28.96 -23.93
CA MET A 9 3.22 29.00 -22.62
C MET A 9 1.75 29.40 -22.77
N LYS A 10 1.45 30.54 -23.42
CA LYS A 10 0.08 31.02 -23.66
C LYS A 10 -0.78 30.00 -24.43
N LYS A 11 -0.19 29.30 -25.40
CA LYS A 11 -0.88 28.23 -26.14
C LYS A 11 -1.30 27.09 -25.21
N TRP A 12 -0.39 26.62 -24.36
CA TRP A 12 -0.68 25.52 -23.44
C TRP A 12 -1.64 25.90 -22.32
N GLU A 13 -1.54 27.12 -21.80
CA GLU A 13 -2.51 27.67 -20.85
C GLU A 13 -3.92 27.60 -21.41
N LYS A 14 -4.13 28.13 -22.63
CA LYS A 14 -5.42 28.07 -23.33
C LYS A 14 -5.89 26.63 -23.49
N MET A 15 -5.03 25.76 -24.00
CA MET A 15 -5.38 24.35 -24.20
C MET A 15 -5.77 23.65 -22.89
N ILE A 16 -5.12 23.93 -21.76
CA ILE A 16 -5.47 23.34 -20.47
C ILE A 16 -6.84 23.84 -19.99
N LEU A 17 -7.12 25.13 -20.13
CA LEU A 17 -8.40 25.71 -19.71
C LEU A 17 -9.57 25.21 -20.58
N GLU A 18 -9.31 24.85 -21.83
CA GLU A 18 -10.30 24.27 -22.76
C GLU A 18 -10.45 22.75 -22.61
N SER A 19 -9.88 22.12 -21.57
CA SER A 19 -10.06 20.69 -21.33
C SER A 19 -11.51 20.39 -20.97
N ARG A 20 -12.10 19.38 -21.62
CA ARG A 20 -13.51 19.03 -21.43
C ARG A 20 -13.73 18.05 -20.27
N THR A 21 -12.71 17.27 -19.95
CA THR A 21 -12.75 16.23 -18.91
C THR A 21 -11.50 16.27 -18.03
N PRO A 22 -11.55 15.68 -16.83
CA PRO A 22 -10.36 15.49 -15.99
C PRO A 22 -9.23 14.73 -16.70
N GLU A 23 -9.57 13.75 -17.55
CA GLU A 23 -8.62 13.00 -18.37
C GLU A 23 -7.89 13.91 -19.38
N ASP A 24 -8.64 14.72 -20.13
CA ASP A 24 -8.09 15.68 -21.08
C ASP A 24 -7.20 16.71 -20.37
N TYR A 25 -7.65 17.20 -19.21
CA TYR A 25 -6.88 18.09 -18.36
C TYR A 25 -5.53 17.47 -17.97
N VAL A 26 -5.53 16.23 -17.48
CA VAL A 26 -4.29 15.53 -17.09
C VAL A 26 -3.35 15.37 -18.29
N GLU A 27 -3.87 15.01 -19.46
CA GLU A 27 -3.04 14.83 -20.65
C GLU A 27 -2.44 16.15 -21.16
N ARG A 28 -3.24 17.21 -21.26
CA ARG A 28 -2.75 18.54 -21.67
C ARG A 28 -1.78 19.12 -20.64
N SER A 29 -2.05 18.93 -19.35
CA SER A 29 -1.14 19.31 -18.26
C SER A 29 0.20 18.57 -18.35
N LEU A 30 0.20 17.28 -18.66
CA LEU A 30 1.42 16.49 -18.85
C LEU A 30 2.25 16.98 -20.04
N ARG A 31 1.60 17.31 -21.16
CA ARG A 31 2.27 17.78 -22.39
C ARG A 31 2.75 19.22 -22.26
N SER A 32 2.05 20.04 -21.48
CA SER A 32 2.45 21.41 -21.20
C SER A 32 3.77 21.41 -20.42
N LYS A 33 4.82 22.00 -20.99
CA LYS A 33 6.12 22.19 -20.32
C LYS A 33 6.08 23.29 -19.24
N LEU A 34 4.87 23.59 -18.74
CA LEU A 34 4.62 24.60 -17.71
C LEU A 34 5.21 24.17 -16.37
N LEU A 35 5.57 25.15 -15.56
CA LEU A 35 6.06 24.98 -14.21
C LEU A 35 4.94 24.48 -13.29
N PRO A 36 5.28 23.79 -12.17
CA PRO A 36 4.29 23.31 -11.21
C PRO A 36 3.39 24.42 -10.64
N SER A 37 3.93 25.62 -10.41
CA SER A 37 3.18 26.79 -9.93
C SER A 37 2.14 27.27 -10.95
N GLU A 38 2.49 27.29 -12.22
CA GLU A 38 1.60 27.66 -13.34
C GLU A 38 0.49 26.62 -13.48
N LYS A 39 0.83 25.32 -13.46
CA LYS A 39 -0.16 24.23 -13.49
C LYS A 39 -1.11 24.29 -12.31
N ALA A 40 -0.64 24.65 -11.12
CA ALA A 40 -1.49 24.79 -9.94
C ALA A 40 -2.45 25.98 -10.04
N LYS A 41 -2.05 27.07 -10.70
CA LYS A 41 -2.93 28.19 -11.03
C LYS A 41 -4.00 27.77 -12.04
N LEU A 42 -3.59 27.14 -13.14
CA LEU A 42 -4.51 26.66 -14.18
C LEU A 42 -5.48 25.60 -13.66
N ALA A 43 -5.04 24.71 -12.77
CA ALA A 43 -5.90 23.73 -12.12
C ALA A 43 -7.07 24.40 -11.40
N ARG A 44 -6.78 25.47 -10.64
CA ARG A 44 -7.81 26.22 -9.89
C ARG A 44 -8.81 26.87 -10.84
N GLN A 45 -8.31 27.57 -11.86
CA GLN A 45 -9.15 28.23 -12.87
C GLN A 45 -10.01 27.24 -13.65
N TRP A 46 -9.43 26.10 -14.05
CA TRP A 46 -10.15 25.07 -14.78
C TRP A 46 -11.24 24.41 -13.92
N MET A 47 -10.95 24.09 -12.66
CA MET A 47 -11.95 23.55 -11.72
C MET A 47 -13.10 24.55 -11.48
N GLU A 48 -12.78 25.84 -11.31
CA GLU A 48 -13.77 26.91 -11.15
C GLU A 48 -14.67 27.04 -12.38
N ALA A 49 -14.10 26.96 -13.58
CA ALA A 49 -14.86 27.09 -14.83
C ALA A 49 -15.71 25.85 -15.19
N THR A 50 -15.29 24.65 -14.77
CA THR A 50 -15.94 23.38 -15.19
C THR A 50 -16.78 22.74 -14.09
N GLY A 51 -16.59 23.12 -12.83
CA GLY A 51 -17.21 22.47 -11.67
C GLY A 51 -16.56 21.15 -11.25
N PHE A 52 -15.55 20.66 -11.99
CA PHE A 52 -14.82 19.45 -11.60
C PHE A 52 -13.99 19.69 -10.33
N THR A 53 -13.83 18.62 -9.56
CA THR A 53 -13.14 18.63 -8.27
C THR A 53 -11.71 18.13 -8.36
N LYS A 54 -10.92 18.47 -7.34
CA LYS A 54 -9.57 17.91 -7.15
C LYS A 54 -9.59 16.37 -7.08
N ALA A 55 -10.64 15.79 -6.50
CA ALA A 55 -10.76 14.33 -6.38
C ALA A 55 -10.86 13.67 -7.76
N GLU A 56 -11.62 14.27 -8.68
CA GLU A 56 -11.79 13.77 -10.05
C GLU A 56 -10.50 13.91 -10.87
N ILE A 57 -9.77 15.03 -10.72
CA ILE A 57 -8.44 15.18 -11.33
C ILE A 57 -7.48 14.10 -10.81
N LEU A 58 -7.48 13.84 -9.51
CA LEU A 58 -6.64 12.78 -8.92
C LEU A 58 -7.06 11.39 -9.40
N PHE A 59 -8.36 11.14 -9.54
CA PHE A 59 -8.89 9.89 -10.08
C PHE A 59 -8.41 9.67 -11.52
N ALA A 60 -8.56 10.65 -12.41
CA ALA A 60 -8.08 10.59 -13.78
C ALA A 60 -6.55 10.43 -13.84
N ARG A 61 -5.81 11.20 -13.02
CA ARG A 61 -4.35 11.12 -12.91
C ARG A 61 -3.88 9.71 -12.52
N ASN A 62 -4.53 9.09 -11.54
CA ASN A 62 -4.17 7.75 -11.07
C ASN A 62 -4.43 6.66 -12.12
N ARG A 63 -5.31 6.91 -13.09
CA ARG A 63 -5.61 6.00 -14.21
C ARG A 63 -4.70 6.20 -15.41
N ASN A 64 -4.12 7.40 -15.56
CA ASN A 64 -3.26 7.78 -16.67
C ASN A 64 -1.98 6.89 -16.76
N PRO A 65 -1.67 6.32 -17.96
CA PRO A 65 -0.52 5.41 -18.14
C PRO A 65 0.83 6.01 -17.76
N PHE A 66 1.08 7.28 -18.07
CA PHE A 66 2.35 7.94 -17.75
C PHE A 66 2.54 8.01 -16.23
N TRP A 67 1.52 8.48 -15.50
CA TRP A 67 1.61 8.59 -14.04
C TRP A 67 1.65 7.23 -13.35
N LYS A 68 0.98 6.20 -13.89
CA LYS A 68 1.15 4.81 -13.43
C LYS A 68 2.59 4.35 -13.58
N LYS A 69 3.20 4.51 -14.75
CA LYS A 69 4.60 4.14 -14.99
C LYS A 69 5.55 4.92 -14.06
N LYS A 70 5.35 6.24 -13.95
CA LYS A 70 6.16 7.10 -13.06
C LYS A 70 6.03 6.71 -11.59
N LYS A 71 4.85 6.31 -11.13
CA LYS A 71 4.64 5.82 -9.75
C LYS A 71 5.36 4.48 -9.51
N MET A 72 5.38 3.61 -10.51
CA MET A 72 6.07 2.32 -10.44
C MET A 72 7.60 2.43 -10.56
N GLU A 73 8.10 3.53 -11.14
CA GLU A 73 9.53 3.79 -11.23
C GLU A 73 10.18 3.79 -9.83
N GLY A 74 11.22 2.96 -9.66
CA GLY A 74 11.90 2.76 -8.39
C GLY A 74 11.05 2.10 -7.29
N ALA A 75 9.89 1.53 -7.60
CA ALA A 75 9.05 0.86 -6.61
C ALA A 75 9.72 -0.37 -6.01
N GLU A 76 10.44 -1.14 -6.84
CA GLU A 76 11.24 -2.28 -6.39
C GLU A 76 12.33 -1.83 -5.42
N GLU A 77 13.15 -0.84 -5.81
CA GLU A 77 14.20 -0.27 -4.96
C GLU A 77 13.66 0.26 -3.63
N ARG A 78 12.55 1.00 -3.66
CA ARG A 78 11.88 1.48 -2.44
C ARG A 78 11.37 0.34 -1.57
N THR A 79 10.86 -0.71 -2.19
CA THR A 79 10.38 -1.90 -1.46
C THR A 79 11.55 -2.63 -0.82
N ARG A 80 12.64 -2.85 -1.56
CA ARG A 80 13.87 -3.46 -1.05
C ARG A 80 14.43 -2.66 0.13
N ARG A 81 14.67 -1.35 -0.02
CA ARG A 81 15.14 -0.49 1.07
C ARG A 81 14.25 -0.55 2.30
N ARG A 82 12.92 -0.57 2.12
CA ARG A 82 11.97 -0.67 3.23
C ARG A 82 12.06 -2.03 3.92
N LEU A 83 12.23 -3.11 3.17
CA LEU A 83 12.40 -4.45 3.74
C LEU A 83 13.71 -4.54 4.50
N ASP A 84 14.81 -4.06 3.92
CA ASP A 84 16.13 -4.06 4.55
C ASP A 84 16.14 -3.22 5.84
N MET A 85 15.52 -2.03 5.83
CA MET A 85 15.40 -1.18 7.02
C MET A 85 14.60 -1.82 8.17
N HIS A 86 13.71 -2.75 7.85
CA HIS A 86 12.77 -3.35 8.80
C HIS A 86 12.94 -4.87 8.89
N ASP A 87 14.15 -5.35 8.61
CA ASP A 87 14.55 -6.70 8.96
C ASP A 87 15.19 -6.71 10.35
N TYR A 88 14.38 -7.02 11.36
CA TYR A 88 14.83 -7.13 12.74
C TYR A 88 15.28 -8.55 13.10
N SER A 89 15.26 -9.47 12.13
CA SER A 89 15.55 -10.89 12.37
C SER A 89 17.01 -11.17 12.70
N ARG A 90 17.93 -10.25 12.35
CA ARG A 90 19.39 -10.45 12.47
C ARG A 90 19.85 -11.77 11.81
N GLY A 91 19.16 -12.22 10.76
CA GLY A 91 19.43 -13.47 10.05
C GLY A 91 18.86 -14.73 10.75
N GLN A 92 18.08 -14.58 11.81
CA GLN A 92 17.46 -15.69 12.54
C GLN A 92 16.02 -15.92 12.10
N THR A 93 15.61 -17.18 12.03
CA THR A 93 14.19 -17.50 11.82
C THR A 93 13.45 -17.42 13.14
N VAL A 94 12.43 -16.56 13.19
CA VAL A 94 11.55 -16.44 14.35
C VAL A 94 10.83 -17.78 14.61
N GLN A 95 10.90 -18.26 15.84
CA GLN A 95 10.12 -19.42 16.26
C GLN A 95 8.77 -18.94 16.79
N TRP A 96 7.68 -19.31 16.12
CA TRP A 96 6.32 -18.97 16.53
C TRP A 96 5.78 -19.97 17.54
N THR A 97 6.26 -19.89 18.78
CA THR A 97 5.75 -20.71 19.88
C THR A 97 4.30 -20.33 20.21
N LYS A 98 3.62 -21.18 20.99
CA LYS A 98 2.24 -20.93 21.43
C LYS A 98 2.10 -19.59 22.14
N GLU A 99 3.09 -19.24 22.98
CA GLU A 99 3.14 -18.01 23.76
C GLU A 99 3.28 -16.79 22.83
N ARG A 100 4.21 -16.85 21.88
CA ARG A 100 4.39 -15.79 20.88
C ARG A 100 3.18 -15.62 19.97
N LEU A 101 2.48 -16.71 19.63
CA LEU A 101 1.23 -16.64 18.88
C LEU A 101 0.11 -16.00 19.70
N GLN A 102 0.00 -16.32 20.98
CA GLN A 102 -0.98 -15.68 21.88
C GLN A 102 -0.74 -14.18 22.00
N GLU A 103 0.52 -13.79 22.20
CA GLU A 103 0.96 -12.39 22.25
C GLU A 103 0.68 -11.68 20.92
N PHE A 104 1.02 -12.31 19.79
CA PHE A 104 0.70 -11.77 18.47
C PHE A 104 -0.79 -11.48 18.31
N LEU A 105 -1.69 -12.37 18.76
CA LEU A 105 -3.14 -12.13 18.68
C LEU A 105 -3.60 -10.96 19.56
N GLU A 106 -2.92 -10.68 20.66
CA GLU A 106 -3.22 -9.54 21.52
C GLU A 106 -2.83 -8.22 20.89
N LEU A 107 -1.71 -8.22 20.16
CA LEU A 107 -1.21 -7.05 19.44
C LEU A 107 -1.85 -6.91 18.05
N ASN A 108 -2.38 -7.99 17.45
CA ASN A 108 -3.00 -7.98 16.12
C ASN A 108 -4.46 -7.49 16.16
N LYS A 109 -4.73 -6.40 16.89
CA LYS A 109 -6.05 -5.78 17.03
C LYS A 109 -6.27 -4.69 16.00
N LYS A 110 -7.55 -4.45 15.69
CA LYS A 110 -8.00 -3.37 14.83
C LYS A 110 -8.80 -2.34 15.63
N ASP A 111 -8.73 -1.09 15.20
CA ASP A 111 -9.60 -0.02 15.67
C ASP A 111 -11.02 -0.17 15.10
N SER A 112 -11.92 0.73 15.50
CA SER A 112 -13.31 0.78 15.01
C SER A 112 -13.41 1.07 13.50
N ALA A 113 -12.37 1.63 12.89
CA ALA A 113 -12.28 1.86 11.45
C ALA A 113 -11.68 0.67 10.68
N GLY A 114 -11.39 -0.44 11.36
CA GLY A 114 -10.83 -1.66 10.77
C GLY A 114 -9.33 -1.58 10.44
N LYS A 115 -8.62 -0.55 10.91
CA LYS A 115 -7.17 -0.40 10.77
C LYS A 115 -6.45 -1.08 11.92
N TYR A 116 -5.31 -1.69 11.65
CA TYR A 116 -4.51 -2.30 12.72
C TYR A 116 -3.94 -1.24 13.66
N LEU A 117 -4.04 -1.51 14.97
CA LEU A 117 -3.49 -0.64 16.02
C LEU A 117 -1.96 -0.58 15.94
N TYR A 118 -1.32 -1.74 15.73
CA TYR A 118 0.12 -1.84 15.50
C TYR A 118 0.41 -2.09 14.03
N LYS A 119 1.36 -1.35 13.47
CA LYS A 119 1.85 -1.47 12.09
C LYS A 119 2.74 -2.71 11.95
N ASP A 120 2.92 -3.17 10.71
CA ASP A 120 3.73 -4.38 10.46
C ASP A 120 5.16 -4.23 10.98
N TRP A 121 5.79 -3.05 10.85
CA TRP A 121 7.15 -2.81 11.30
C TRP A 121 7.28 -2.78 12.84
N GLU A 122 6.23 -2.35 13.55
CA GLU A 122 6.20 -2.35 15.02
C GLU A 122 6.17 -3.79 15.55
N LEU A 123 5.32 -4.63 14.96
CA LEU A 123 5.27 -6.05 15.29
C LEU A 123 6.55 -6.77 14.84
N ALA A 124 7.11 -6.43 13.69
CA ALA A 124 8.35 -7.02 13.21
C ALA A 124 9.51 -6.73 14.17
N SER A 125 9.60 -5.49 14.67
CA SER A 125 10.56 -5.11 15.70
C SER A 125 10.31 -5.83 17.03
N HIS A 126 9.05 -5.96 17.45
CA HIS A 126 8.68 -6.60 18.72
C HIS A 126 9.03 -8.09 18.76
N PHE A 127 8.80 -8.81 17.66
CA PHE A 127 9.04 -10.25 17.57
C PHE A 127 10.43 -10.64 17.05
N ASP A 128 11.35 -9.67 16.90
CA ASP A 128 12.66 -9.86 16.26
C ASP A 128 12.53 -10.59 14.91
N THR A 129 11.71 -10.05 14.02
CA THR A 129 11.44 -10.66 12.71
C THR A 129 11.32 -9.62 11.60
N SER A 130 10.95 -10.07 10.41
CA SER A 130 10.78 -9.21 9.24
C SER A 130 9.30 -8.85 9.01
N ILE A 131 9.06 -7.73 8.33
CA ILE A 131 7.71 -7.34 7.89
C ILE A 131 6.98 -8.48 7.13
N PRO A 132 7.62 -9.20 6.18
CA PRO A 132 7.00 -10.34 5.52
C PRO A 132 6.49 -11.42 6.46
N SER A 133 7.20 -11.73 7.55
CA SER A 133 6.78 -12.72 8.55
C SER A 133 5.50 -12.30 9.28
N ILE A 134 5.40 -11.02 9.68
CA ILE A 134 4.19 -10.47 10.31
C ILE A 134 3.01 -10.50 9.34
N GLN A 135 3.24 -10.11 8.08
CA GLN A 135 2.20 -10.14 7.05
C GLN A 135 1.71 -11.57 6.77
N TYR A 136 2.63 -12.54 6.78
CA TYR A 136 2.29 -13.95 6.69
C TYR A 136 1.39 -14.38 7.86
N LEU A 137 1.75 -14.07 9.11
CA LEU A 137 0.92 -14.38 10.27
C LEU A 137 -0.46 -13.73 10.20
N ARG A 138 -0.56 -12.48 9.75
CA ARG A 138 -1.86 -11.80 9.57
C ARG A 138 -2.75 -12.53 8.58
N ARG A 139 -2.20 -12.91 7.41
CA ARG A 139 -2.93 -13.71 6.41
C ARG A 139 -3.34 -15.06 6.97
N LYS A 140 -2.45 -15.72 7.69
CA LYS A 140 -2.70 -17.00 8.36
C LYS A 140 -3.84 -16.89 9.37
N TYR A 141 -3.80 -15.89 10.25
CA TYR A 141 -4.84 -15.60 11.22
C TYR A 141 -6.20 -15.39 10.55
N LEU A 142 -6.26 -14.58 9.49
CA LEU A 142 -7.50 -14.34 8.75
C LEU A 142 -8.06 -15.64 8.15
N ARG A 143 -7.18 -16.48 7.57
CA ARG A 143 -7.60 -17.77 7.01
C ARG A 143 -8.09 -18.74 8.08
N VAL A 144 -7.41 -18.82 9.24
CA VAL A 144 -7.86 -19.65 10.37
C VAL A 144 -9.19 -19.17 10.91
N ARG A 145 -9.40 -17.85 11.02
CA ARG A 145 -10.67 -17.25 11.42
C ARG A 145 -11.81 -17.56 10.45
N GLU A 146 -11.53 -17.56 9.16
CA GLU A 146 -12.49 -17.94 8.12
C GLU A 146 -12.90 -19.42 8.26
N LEU A 147 -11.92 -20.32 8.46
CA LEU A 147 -12.16 -21.76 8.59
C LEU A 147 -12.90 -22.14 9.88
N LEU A 148 -12.56 -21.53 11.01
CA LEU A 148 -13.16 -21.83 12.32
C LEU A 148 -14.45 -21.05 12.59
N GLY A 149 -14.73 -20.02 11.78
CA GLY A 149 -15.89 -19.16 11.92
C GLY A 149 -15.76 -18.08 13.01
N PRO A 150 -16.76 -17.18 13.10
CA PRO A 150 -16.66 -15.96 13.90
C PRO A 150 -16.58 -16.20 15.42
N LYS A 151 -17.13 -17.31 15.91
CA LYS A 151 -17.20 -17.68 17.33
C LYS A 151 -16.01 -18.56 17.80
N ALA A 152 -15.00 -18.74 16.96
CA ALA A 152 -13.84 -19.55 17.30
C ALA A 152 -13.12 -19.01 18.55
N ARG A 153 -12.88 -19.88 19.53
CA ARG A 153 -12.13 -19.56 20.75
C ARG A 153 -10.67 -19.24 20.42
N LYS A 154 -10.06 -18.31 21.18
CA LYS A 154 -8.68 -17.86 20.95
C LYS A 154 -7.70 -19.03 21.01
N GLU A 155 -7.91 -19.97 21.92
CA GLU A 155 -7.06 -21.16 22.10
C GLU A 155 -7.06 -22.03 20.85
N LYS A 156 -8.23 -22.22 20.22
CA LYS A 156 -8.38 -23.00 18.99
C LYS A 156 -7.70 -22.33 17.80
N ILE A 157 -7.74 -20.99 17.75
CA ILE A 157 -7.04 -20.22 16.71
C ILE A 157 -5.54 -20.40 16.86
N VAL A 158 -5.00 -20.27 18.08
CA VAL A 158 -3.58 -20.45 18.37
C VAL A 158 -3.12 -21.86 18.02
N GLU A 159 -3.91 -22.88 18.38
CA GLU A 159 -3.65 -24.29 18.02
C GLU A 159 -3.50 -24.45 16.50
N TYR A 160 -4.47 -23.98 15.71
CA TYR A 160 -4.45 -24.07 14.25
C TYR A 160 -3.30 -23.28 13.62
N MET A 161 -3.00 -22.10 14.16
CA MET A 161 -1.86 -21.31 13.73
C MET A 161 -0.53 -22.00 14.05
N GLY A 162 -0.41 -22.73 15.16
CA GLY A 162 0.80 -23.51 15.47
C GLY A 162 0.93 -24.78 14.63
N SER A 163 -0.16 -25.53 14.44
CA SER A 163 -0.13 -26.81 13.70
C SER A 163 0.32 -26.67 12.26
N SER A 164 0.01 -25.56 11.59
CA SER A 164 0.42 -25.35 10.20
C SER A 164 1.91 -24.98 10.04
N GLU A 165 2.60 -24.55 11.10
CA GLU A 165 4.07 -24.45 11.08
C GLU A 165 4.72 -25.84 11.10
N MET A 166 4.22 -26.74 11.95
CA MET A 166 4.72 -28.12 12.07
C MET A 166 4.57 -28.92 10.76
N VAL A 167 3.48 -28.72 10.01
CA VAL A 167 3.27 -29.42 8.74
C VAL A 167 4.32 -29.04 7.70
N LEU A 168 4.77 -27.77 7.70
CA LEU A 168 5.79 -27.26 6.78
C LEU A 168 7.21 -27.68 7.16
N THR A 169 7.49 -27.82 8.46
CA THR A 169 8.81 -28.27 8.95
C THR A 169 8.97 -29.79 9.02
N SER A 170 7.88 -30.54 9.21
CA SER A 170 7.92 -31.97 9.55
C SER A 170 7.19 -32.88 8.56
N GLY A 171 6.60 -32.32 7.49
CA GLY A 171 5.94 -33.10 6.44
C GLY A 171 4.63 -33.75 6.90
N GLY A 172 3.70 -32.95 7.43
CA GLY A 172 2.35 -33.40 7.77
C GLY A 172 2.25 -34.48 8.86
N PRO A 173 1.05 -34.71 9.41
CA PRO A 173 0.83 -35.87 10.27
C PRO A 173 1.02 -37.15 9.45
N ARG A 174 2.02 -37.97 9.83
CA ARG A 174 2.14 -39.34 9.32
C ARG A 174 0.87 -40.08 9.76
N LYS A 175 0.03 -40.47 8.79
CA LYS A 175 -1.09 -41.37 9.06
C LYS A 175 -0.53 -42.63 9.72
N GLY A 176 -0.81 -42.79 11.01
CA GLY A 176 -0.56 -44.05 11.71
C GLY A 176 -1.32 -45.17 11.01
N ARG A 177 -0.61 -46.28 10.75
CA ARG A 177 -1.24 -47.58 10.53
C ARG A 177 -1.52 -48.20 11.88
#